data_AF-K1UMV7-F1
#
_entry.id   AF-K1UMV7-F1
#
_cell.length_a   1.000
_cell.length_b   1.000
_cell.length_c   1.000
_cell.angle_alpha   90.00
_cell.angle_beta   90.00
_cell.angle_gamma   90.00
#
_symmetry.space_group_name_H-M   'P 1'
#
loop_
_entity.id
_entity.type
_entity.pdbx_description
1 polymer ?
#
loop_
_entity_poly.entity_id
_entity_poly.type
_entity_poly.pdbx_seq_one_letter_code
_entity_poly.pdbx_strand_id
1 'polypeptide(L)'
;MGGFYLVKDDQLILGPFQGSTACYRIHKGKGVCGTSWAEARTLIVPNVEQFPGHIACSSLSRSEIVVPILANGQVKGVLDIDSNL
;
A
#
# COMPACT_ATOMS: atom_id res chain seq x y z
N MET A 1 -6.68 -4.74 8.37
CA MET A 1 -7.26 -4.98 7.03
C MET A 1 -6.12 -5.48 6.15
N GLY A 2 -6.41 -6.20 5.08
CA GLY A 2 -5.34 -6.54 4.14
C GLY A 2 -5.87 -6.88 2.77
N GLY A 3 -5.06 -6.63 1.75
CA GLY A 3 -5.46 -6.84 0.37
C GLY A 3 -4.35 -6.58 -0.62
N PHE A 4 -4.70 -6.68 -1.88
CA PHE A 4 -3.79 -6.45 -2.98
C PHE A 4 -4.14 -5.15 -3.68
N TYR A 5 -3.12 -4.39 -4.09
CA TYR A 5 -3.26 -3.40 -5.14
C TYR A 5 -2.48 -3.84 -6.36
N LEU A 6 -3.05 -3.66 -7.55
CA LEU A 6 -2.46 -4.05 -8.82
C LEU A 6 -2.10 -2.81 -9.64
N VAL A 7 -0.96 -2.82 -10.30
CA VAL A 7 -0.54 -1.73 -11.19
C VAL A 7 -1.35 -1.78 -12.48
N LYS A 8 -2.12 -0.72 -12.75
CA LYS A 8 -2.92 -0.53 -13.96
C LYS A 8 -3.01 0.97 -14.28
N ASP A 9 -2.78 1.33 -15.55
CA ASP A 9 -2.86 2.71 -16.03
C ASP A 9 -2.06 3.71 -15.18
N ASP A 10 -0.82 3.32 -14.81
CA ASP A 10 0.09 4.08 -13.93
C ASP A 10 -0.50 4.42 -12.54
N GLN A 11 -1.38 3.56 -12.05
CA GLN A 11 -1.95 3.64 -10.71
C GLN A 11 -1.96 2.26 -10.04
N LEU A 12 -1.92 2.24 -8.72
CA LEU A 12 -2.31 1.08 -7.93
C LEU A 12 -3.83 1.07 -7.78
N ILE A 13 -4.47 0.02 -8.29
CA ILE A 13 -5.91 -0.19 -8.23
C ILE A 13 -6.20 -1.30 -7.23
N LEU A 14 -7.17 -1.08 -6.35
CA LEU A 14 -7.59 -2.06 -5.35
C LEU A 14 -8.06 -3.35 -6.03
N GLY A 15 -7.42 -4.46 -5.66
CA GLY A 15 -7.78 -5.83 -6.03
C GLY A 15 -8.54 -6.53 -4.89
N PRO A 16 -8.42 -7.87 -4.78
CA PRO A 16 -9.03 -8.60 -3.67
C PRO A 16 -8.50 -8.11 -2.31
N PHE A 17 -9.41 -7.87 -1.36
CA PHE A 17 -9.08 -7.42 -0.02
C PHE A 17 -10.09 -7.95 1.02
N GLN A 18 -9.70 -7.92 2.29
CA GLN A 18 -10.53 -8.29 3.44
C GLN A 18 -10.38 -7.26 4.56
N GLY A 19 -11.48 -6.62 4.94
CA GLY A 19 -11.57 -5.68 6.05
C GLY A 19 -12.46 -4.49 5.72
N SER A 20 -12.24 -3.37 6.40
CA SER A 20 -12.94 -2.10 6.18
C SER A 20 -12.68 -1.51 4.79
N THR A 21 -13.47 -0.51 4.40
CA THR A 21 -13.29 0.25 3.16
C THR A 21 -11.85 0.70 2.95
N ALA A 22 -11.33 0.47 1.74
CA ALA A 22 -9.99 0.85 1.31
C ALA A 22 -10.05 1.91 0.20
N CYS A 23 -8.96 2.66 -0.02
CA CYS A 23 -8.84 3.54 -1.19
C CYS A 23 -8.92 2.73 -2.48
N TYR A 24 -9.61 3.26 -3.49
CA TYR A 24 -9.68 2.60 -4.80
C TYR A 24 -8.45 2.82 -5.70
N ARG A 25 -7.72 3.94 -5.52
CA ARG A 25 -6.61 4.36 -6.39
C ARG A 25 -5.48 5.00 -5.61
N ILE A 26 -4.25 4.58 -5.88
CA ILE A 26 -3.03 5.14 -5.26
C ILE A 26 -2.01 5.48 -6.36
N HIS A 27 -1.41 6.67 -6.29
CA HIS A 27 -0.39 7.10 -7.24
C HIS A 27 1.00 6.65 -6.79
N LYS A 28 1.92 6.47 -7.73
CA LYS A 28 3.31 6.08 -7.43
C LYS A 28 3.98 7.11 -6.51
N GLY A 29 4.69 6.62 -5.49
CA GLY A 29 5.35 7.44 -4.48
C GLY A 29 4.42 8.14 -3.48
N LYS A 30 3.12 7.80 -3.45
CA LYS A 30 2.15 8.40 -2.51
C LYS A 30 1.72 7.40 -1.43
N GLY A 31 1.82 7.80 -0.17
CA GLY A 31 1.56 6.92 0.97
C GLY A 31 2.53 5.75 1.05
N VAL A 32 2.28 4.80 1.95
CA VAL A 32 3.14 3.63 2.15
C VAL A 32 3.08 2.72 0.91
N CYS A 33 1.88 2.38 0.44
CA CYS A 33 1.68 1.59 -0.78
C CYS A 33 2.38 2.17 -2.02
N GLY A 34 2.18 3.45 -2.32
CA GLY A 34 2.81 4.09 -3.47
C GLY A 34 4.33 4.21 -3.33
N THR A 35 4.84 4.42 -2.11
CA THR A 35 6.28 4.45 -1.84
C THR A 35 6.92 3.07 -2.05
N SER A 36 6.29 2.00 -1.56
CA SER A 36 6.75 0.62 -1.80
C SER A 36 6.80 0.32 -3.30
N TRP A 37 5.80 0.78 -4.06
CA TRP A 37 5.81 0.67 -5.53
C TRP A 37 6.95 1.47 -6.17
N ALA A 38 7.23 2.68 -5.70
CA ALA A 38 8.30 3.52 -6.25
C ALA A 38 9.70 2.94 -5.99
N GLU A 39 9.93 2.41 -4.80
CA GLU A 39 11.24 1.95 -4.33
C GLU A 39 11.48 0.46 -4.59
N ALA A 40 10.46 -0.27 -5.08
CA ALA A 40 10.49 -1.72 -5.29
C ALA A 40 10.99 -2.50 -4.07
N ARG A 41 10.63 -2.04 -2.86
CA ARG A 41 11.02 -2.65 -1.59
C ARG A 41 9.85 -2.80 -0.63
N THR A 42 9.99 -3.76 0.28
CA THR A 42 9.09 -3.89 1.43
C THR A 42 9.25 -2.70 2.37
N LEU A 43 8.12 -2.16 2.81
CA LEU A 43 8.03 -1.14 3.85
C LEU A 43 7.38 -1.75 5.08
N ILE A 44 8.00 -1.57 6.24
CA ILE A 44 7.42 -1.91 7.54
C ILE A 44 7.30 -0.59 8.29
N VAL A 45 6.08 -0.18 8.57
CA VAL A 45 5.76 1.12 9.17
C VAL A 45 5.09 0.88 10.53
N PRO A 46 5.85 1.02 11.64
CA PRO A 46 5.31 0.78 12.98
C PRO A 46 4.29 1.83 13.42
N ASN A 47 4.39 3.05 12.89
CA ASN A 47 3.43 4.12 13.10
C ASN A 47 3.20 4.89 11.80
N VAL A 48 2.04 4.70 11.18
CA VAL A 48 1.69 5.35 9.92
C VAL A 48 1.57 6.88 10.06
N GLU A 49 1.18 7.41 11.22
CA GLU A 49 1.09 8.86 11.47
C GLU A 49 2.46 9.55 11.38
N GLN A 50 3.54 8.81 11.62
CA GLN A 50 4.90 9.32 11.53
C GLN A 50 5.50 9.16 10.12
N PHE A 51 4.79 8.51 9.20
CA PHE A 51 5.28 8.30 7.84
C PHE A 51 5.15 9.58 7.00
N PRO A 52 6.25 10.10 6.41
CA PRO A 52 6.19 11.33 5.64
C PRO A 52 5.35 11.15 4.37
N GLY A 53 4.41 12.07 4.14
CA GLY A 53 3.50 11.99 2.99
C GLY A 53 2.36 10.97 3.16
N HIS A 54 2.01 10.63 4.40
CA HIS A 54 0.88 9.76 4.71
C HIS A 54 -0.43 10.29 4.10
N ILE A 55 -1.02 9.47 3.23
CA ILE A 55 -2.41 9.57 2.78
C ILE A 55 -3.14 8.41 3.46
N ALA A 56 -3.86 8.68 4.54
CA ALA A 56 -4.60 7.64 5.26
C ALA A 56 -5.74 7.15 4.37
N CYS A 57 -5.61 5.94 3.84
CA CYS A 57 -6.69 5.27 3.10
C CYS A 57 -7.74 4.64 4.02
N SER A 58 -7.36 4.36 5.27
CA SER A 58 -8.24 4.01 6.38
C SER A 58 -7.80 4.82 7.59
N SER A 59 -8.70 5.61 8.19
CA SER A 59 -8.42 6.45 9.36
C SER A 59 -8.18 5.67 10.65
N LEU A 60 -8.20 4.32 10.58
CA LEU A 60 -8.04 3.42 11.73
C LEU A 60 -6.68 2.70 11.75
N SER A 61 -5.89 2.78 10.69
CA SER A 61 -4.58 2.12 10.64
C SER A 61 -3.59 2.80 11.58
N ARG A 62 -2.89 2.01 12.39
CA ARG A 62 -1.77 2.45 13.26
C ARG A 62 -0.43 1.94 12.76
N SER A 63 -0.39 0.73 12.23
CA SER A 63 0.81 0.13 11.63
C SER A 63 0.46 -0.52 10.29
N GLU A 64 1.42 -0.55 9.39
CA GLU A 64 1.24 -1.05 8.02
C GLU A 64 2.51 -1.76 7.54
N ILE A 65 2.34 -2.88 6.85
CA ILE A 65 3.39 -3.53 6.08
C ILE A 65 2.94 -3.62 4.62
N VAL A 66 3.79 -3.15 3.72
CA VAL A 66 3.55 -3.23 2.28
C VAL A 66 4.68 -4.02 1.63
N VAL A 67 4.31 -5.07 0.89
CA VAL A 67 5.25 -5.96 0.19
C VAL A 67 5.02 -5.84 -1.32
N PRO A 68 6.02 -5.43 -2.11
CA PRO A 68 5.88 -5.33 -3.56
C PRO A 68 5.84 -6.72 -4.20
N ILE A 69 4.98 -6.87 -5.22
CA ILE A 69 4.90 -8.07 -6.06
C ILE A 69 5.65 -7.76 -7.34
N LEU A 70 6.77 -8.45 -7.56
CA LEU A 70 7.62 -8.26 -8.73
C LEU A 70 7.36 -9.33 -9.79
N ALA A 71 7.27 -8.90 -11.05
CA ALA A 71 7.36 -9.78 -12.20
C ALA A 71 8.25 -9.12 -13.27
N ASN A 72 9.20 -9.87 -13.81
CA ASN A 72 10.17 -9.39 -14.81
C ASN A 72 10.92 -8.13 -14.36
N GLY A 73 11.34 -8.08 -13.09
CA GLY A 73 12.07 -6.93 -12.52
C GLY A 73 11.23 -5.67 -12.33
N GLN A 74 9.92 -5.73 -12.55
CA GLN A 74 9.00 -4.61 -12.37
C GLN A 74 7.97 -4.93 -11.30
N VAL A 75 7.61 -3.94 -10.49
CA VAL A 75 6.49 -4.06 -9.56
C VAL A 75 5.18 -4.11 -10.36
N LYS A 76 4.40 -5.17 -10.16
CA LYS A 76 3.05 -5.38 -10.76
C LYS A 76 1.92 -5.18 -9.77
N GLY A 77 2.24 -5.04 -8.49
CA GLY A 77 1.28 -4.76 -7.44
C GLY A 77 1.97 -4.73 -6.09
N VAL A 78 1.18 -4.57 -5.03
CA VAL A 78 1.62 -4.69 -3.65
C VAL A 78 0.61 -5.52 -2.85
N LEU A 79 1.10 -6.27 -1.88
CA LEU A 79 0.32 -6.77 -0.76
C LEU A 79 0.38 -5.71 0.34
N ASP A 80 -0.77 -5.26 0.78
CA ASP A 80 -0.96 -4.28 1.84
C ASP A 80 -1.63 -4.96 3.03
N ILE A 81 -1.05 -4.81 4.21
CA ILE A 81 -1.62 -5.29 5.47
C ILE A 81 -1.49 -4.17 6.51
N ASP A 82 -2.63 -3.76 7.04
CA ASP A 82 -2.73 -2.80 8.13
C ASP A 82 -3.24 -3.43 9.44
N SER A 83 -2.87 -2.78 10.54
CA SER A 83 -3.33 -3.11 11.89
C SER A 83 -3.72 -1.83 12.64
N ASN A 84 -4.83 -1.92 13.37
CA ASN A 84 -5.29 -0.88 14.30
C ASN A 84 -4.86 -1.15 15.75
N LEU A 85 -4.07 -2.22 15.98
CA LEU A 85 -3.47 -2.55 17.28
C LEU A 85 -2.16 -1.80 17.52
#